data_AF-A0A2C5XV05-F1
#
_entry.id   AF-A0A2C5XV05-F1
#
_cell.length_a   1.000
_cell.length_b   1.000
_cell.length_c   1.000
_cell.angle_alpha   90.00
_cell.angle_beta   90.00
_cell.angle_gamma   90.00
#
_symmetry.space_group_name_H-M   'P 1'
#
loop_
_entity.id
_entity.type
_entity.pdbx_description
1 polymer ?
#
loop_
_entity_poly.entity_id
_entity_poly.type
_entity_poly.pdbx_seq_one_letter_code
_entity_poly.pdbx_strand_id
1 'polypeptide(L)'
;MMAPGPDDGLINGSAANGADVAVRTICCVGAGYVGGPTAAVIAFQNPQISVTVVDRDENRIRRWNSRHPPIYEPGLHDIVRVARDGGRDSRFSNEPTSDAELESTDEPDVSVSRRAGNLFFTTDVARGIAEADMVLVAVNTPTKDRGIGAGSATDMTAFEAVTAVVAHQTG
;
A
#
# COMPACT_ATOMS: atom_id res chain seq x y z
N MET A 1 -45.10 42.28 13.92
CA MET A 1 -45.74 40.95 13.81
C MET A 1 -45.00 40.22 12.70
N MET A 2 -44.01 39.38 13.04
CA MET A 2 -43.24 38.61 12.05
C MET A 2 -44.03 37.37 11.66
N ALA A 3 -44.11 37.08 10.36
CA ALA A 3 -44.67 35.84 9.84
C ALA A 3 -43.73 34.65 10.16
N PRO A 4 -44.25 33.44 10.43
CA PRO A 4 -43.42 32.25 10.54
C PRO A 4 -42.82 31.90 9.17
N GLY A 5 -41.54 31.52 9.16
CA GLY A 5 -40.84 31.04 7.97
C GLY A 5 -41.38 29.68 7.48
N PRO A 6 -41.00 29.25 6.26
CA PRO A 6 -41.45 27.98 5.72
C PRO A 6 -40.90 26.81 6.53
N ASP A 7 -41.78 25.85 6.85
CA ASP A 7 -41.41 24.52 7.32
C ASP A 7 -40.51 23.86 6.26
N ASP A 8 -39.20 23.82 6.52
CA ASP A 8 -38.27 22.97 5.78
C ASP A 8 -38.56 21.51 6.17
N GLY A 9 -39.52 20.94 5.45
CA GLY A 9 -39.97 19.57 5.60
C GLY A 9 -38.80 18.60 5.70
N LEU A 10 -38.77 17.90 6.83
CA LEU A 10 -38.00 16.68 7.05
C LEU A 10 -38.23 15.71 5.88
N ILE A 11 -37.33 15.71 4.91
CA ILE A 11 -37.08 14.53 4.10
C ILE A 11 -36.43 13.50 5.02
N ASN A 12 -37.26 12.60 5.57
CA ASN A 12 -36.81 11.31 6.06
C ASN A 12 -36.18 10.57 4.87
N GLY A 13 -34.91 10.86 4.60
CA GLY A 13 -34.08 10.03 3.73
C GLY A 13 -34.09 8.64 4.34
N SER A 14 -34.68 7.69 3.61
CA SER A 14 -34.61 6.28 3.96
C SER A 14 -33.15 5.96 4.24
N ALA A 15 -32.84 5.44 5.43
CA ALA A 15 -31.53 4.89 5.72
C ALA A 15 -31.22 3.86 4.63
N ALA A 16 -30.42 4.26 3.65
CA ALA A 16 -29.81 3.33 2.73
C ALA A 16 -29.04 2.37 3.63
N ASN A 17 -29.37 1.09 3.50
CA ASN A 17 -28.75 -0.01 4.20
C ASN A 17 -27.31 -0.15 3.69
N GLY A 18 -26.44 0.79 4.04
CA GLY A 18 -25.02 0.78 3.74
C GLY A 18 -24.34 -0.13 4.75
N ALA A 19 -24.27 -1.42 4.44
CA ALA A 19 -23.37 -2.30 5.18
C ALA A 19 -21.96 -1.71 5.06
N ASP A 20 -21.30 -1.48 6.20
CA ASP A 20 -19.94 -0.98 6.25
C ASP A 20 -19.02 -1.97 5.52
N VAL A 21 -18.40 -1.55 4.41
CA VAL A 21 -17.55 -2.42 3.58
C VAL A 21 -16.19 -2.50 4.25
N ALA A 22 -15.96 -3.56 5.01
CA ALA A 22 -14.68 -3.80 5.65
C ALA A 22 -13.63 -4.30 4.65
N VAL A 23 -12.57 -3.51 4.43
CA VAL A 23 -11.41 -3.88 3.61
C VAL A 23 -10.62 -5.00 4.29
N ARG A 24 -10.50 -6.16 3.62
CA ARG A 24 -9.72 -7.32 4.09
C ARG A 24 -8.53 -7.62 3.18
N THR A 25 -8.60 -7.18 1.93
CA THR A 25 -7.60 -7.46 0.90
C THR A 25 -7.21 -6.16 0.19
N ILE A 26 -5.90 -5.91 0.09
CA ILE A 26 -5.34 -4.74 -0.58
C ILE A 26 -4.37 -5.21 -1.65
N CYS A 27 -4.52 -4.69 -2.87
CA CYS A 27 -3.54 -4.85 -3.94
C CYS A 27 -2.78 -3.54 -4.15
N CYS A 28 -1.46 -3.58 -4.13
CA CYS A 28 -0.60 -2.45 -4.46
C CYS A 28 0.09 -2.69 -5.80
N VAL A 29 -0.27 -1.92 -6.81
CA VAL A 29 0.30 -2.00 -8.16
C VAL A 29 1.53 -1.11 -8.25
N GLY A 30 2.71 -1.73 -8.32
CA GLY A 30 4.01 -1.09 -8.36
C GLY A 30 4.87 -1.45 -7.15
N ALA A 31 5.87 -2.32 -7.32
CA ALA A 31 6.75 -2.79 -6.24
C ALA A 31 8.01 -1.91 -6.09
N GLY A 32 7.90 -0.62 -6.40
CA GLY A 32 8.98 0.36 -6.35
C GLY A 32 9.14 1.01 -4.98
N TYR A 33 9.82 2.17 -4.97
CA TYR A 33 10.13 2.95 -3.76
C TYR A 33 8.91 3.36 -2.93
N VAL A 34 7.77 3.57 -3.58
CA VAL A 34 6.53 3.93 -2.87
C VAL A 34 5.74 2.67 -2.51
N GLY A 35 5.29 1.92 -3.51
CA GLY A 35 4.34 0.84 -3.27
C GLY A 35 4.86 -0.30 -2.38
N GLY A 36 6.12 -0.69 -2.51
CA GLY A 36 6.70 -1.76 -1.68
C GLY A 36 6.74 -1.39 -0.18
N PRO A 37 7.44 -0.32 0.21
CA PRO A 37 7.47 0.14 1.61
C PRO A 37 6.10 0.48 2.17
N THR A 38 5.23 1.16 1.41
CA THR A 38 3.87 1.48 1.86
C THR A 38 3.07 0.21 2.15
N ALA A 39 3.08 -0.78 1.26
CA ALA A 39 2.40 -2.05 1.47
C ALA A 39 2.95 -2.84 2.67
N ALA A 40 4.28 -2.81 2.86
CA ALA A 40 4.92 -3.48 3.99
C ALA A 40 4.47 -2.91 5.33
N VAL A 41 4.39 -1.57 5.45
CA VAL A 41 3.90 -0.91 6.66
C VAL A 41 2.41 -1.19 6.89
N ILE A 42 1.58 -1.13 5.84
CA ILE A 42 0.14 -1.46 5.94
C ILE A 42 -0.03 -2.88 6.47
N ALA A 43 0.64 -3.86 5.87
CA ALA A 43 0.59 -5.26 6.29
C ALA A 43 1.11 -5.44 7.72
N PHE A 44 2.20 -4.75 8.07
CA PHE A 44 2.78 -4.83 9.41
C PHE A 44 1.83 -4.30 10.48
N GLN A 45 1.22 -3.13 10.27
CA GLN A 45 0.32 -2.50 11.24
C GLN A 45 -1.07 -3.16 11.30
N ASN A 46 -1.45 -3.93 10.27
CA ASN A 46 -2.77 -4.54 10.16
C ASN A 46 -2.67 -6.05 9.88
N PRO A 47 -2.36 -6.90 10.87
CA PRO A 47 -2.19 -8.34 10.67
C PRO A 47 -3.41 -9.06 10.10
N GLN A 48 -4.62 -8.48 10.25
CA GLN A 48 -5.87 -8.99 9.71
C GLN A 48 -6.11 -8.68 8.21
N ILE A 49 -5.34 -7.75 7.61
CA ILE A 49 -5.47 -7.37 6.20
C ILE A 49 -4.42 -8.11 5.38
N SER A 50 -4.84 -8.78 4.30
CA SER A 50 -3.93 -9.38 3.33
C SER A 50 -3.50 -8.33 2.31
N VAL A 51 -2.19 -8.11 2.16
CA VAL A 51 -1.64 -7.11 1.25
C VAL A 51 -0.78 -7.78 0.19
N THR A 52 -1.14 -7.61 -1.07
CA THR A 52 -0.42 -8.16 -2.22
C THR A 52 0.18 -7.02 -3.04
N VAL A 53 1.49 -7.03 -3.22
CA VAL A 53 2.19 -6.10 -4.11
C VAL A 53 2.42 -6.78 -5.45
N VAL A 54 2.05 -6.10 -6.53
CA VAL A 54 2.19 -6.61 -7.90
C VAL A 54 3.08 -5.72 -8.74
N ASP A 55 3.93 -6.32 -9.56
CA ASP A 55 4.79 -5.61 -10.53
C ASP A 55 5.09 -6.53 -11.71
N ARG A 56 5.26 -5.96 -12.91
CA ARG A 56 5.60 -6.73 -14.11
C ARG A 56 7.08 -7.11 -14.13
N ASP A 57 7.92 -6.41 -13.38
CA ASP A 57 9.34 -6.71 -13.25
C ASP A 57 9.57 -7.96 -12.38
N GLU A 58 9.76 -9.10 -13.03
CA GLU A 58 10.00 -10.39 -12.36
C GLU A 58 11.23 -10.37 -11.46
N ASN A 59 12.29 -9.65 -11.85
CA ASN A 59 13.51 -9.58 -11.07
C ASN A 59 13.27 -8.81 -9.76
N ARG A 60 12.51 -7.72 -9.84
CA ARG A 60 12.10 -6.94 -8.66
C ARG A 60 11.23 -7.77 -7.72
N ILE A 61 10.22 -8.47 -8.24
CA ILE A 61 9.37 -9.36 -7.43
C ILE A 61 10.19 -10.49 -6.79
N ARG A 62 11.12 -11.10 -7.54
CA ARG A 62 12.04 -12.12 -7.00
C ARG A 62 12.87 -11.58 -5.85
N ARG A 63 13.38 -10.35 -5.96
CA ARG A 63 14.15 -9.70 -4.88
C ARG A 63 13.29 -9.45 -3.64
N TRP A 64 12.05 -8.98 -3.80
CA TRP A 64 11.11 -8.84 -2.68
C TRP A 64 10.79 -10.14 -1.96
N ASN A 65 10.69 -11.24 -2.71
CA ASN A 65 10.50 -12.58 -2.14
C ASN A 65 11.80 -13.23 -1.59
N SER A 66 12.94 -12.54 -1.69
CA SER A 66 14.23 -13.01 -1.19
C SER A 66 14.59 -12.39 0.16
N ARG A 67 15.72 -12.79 0.73
CA ARG A 67 16.29 -12.12 1.93
C ARG A 67 16.88 -10.73 1.64
N HIS A 68 16.98 -10.34 0.37
CA HIS A 68 17.61 -9.08 -0.07
C HIS A 68 16.64 -8.26 -0.94
N PRO A 69 15.70 -7.53 -0.32
CA PRO A 69 14.74 -6.70 -1.04
C PRO A 69 15.43 -5.66 -1.95
N PRO A 70 14.71 -5.14 -2.96
CA PRO A 70 15.28 -4.19 -3.92
C PRO A 70 15.61 -2.81 -3.35
N ILE A 71 15.04 -2.48 -2.19
CA ILE A 71 15.19 -1.19 -1.52
C ILE A 71 15.82 -1.44 -0.14
N TYR A 72 16.75 -0.57 0.23
CA TYR A 72 17.36 -0.54 1.56
C TYR A 72 16.98 0.76 2.24
N GLU A 73 16.24 0.65 3.35
CA GLU A 73 16.03 1.72 4.30
C GLU A 73 16.20 1.17 5.72
N PRO A 74 16.78 1.94 6.66
CA PRO A 74 16.84 1.54 8.07
C PRO A 74 15.46 1.13 8.60
N GLY A 75 15.39 0.00 9.32
CA GLY A 75 14.14 -0.55 9.88
C GLY A 75 13.18 -1.24 8.90
N LEU A 76 13.21 -0.90 7.60
CA LEU A 76 12.30 -1.49 6.60
C LEU A 76 12.49 -3.00 6.44
N HIS A 77 13.74 -3.50 6.57
CA HIS A 77 14.03 -4.92 6.42
C HIS A 77 13.24 -5.79 7.41
N ASP A 78 13.17 -5.36 8.68
CA ASP A 78 12.49 -6.13 9.73
C ASP A 78 10.97 -6.06 9.57
N ILE A 79 10.43 -4.90 9.17
CA ILE A 79 9.02 -4.73 8.83
C ILE A 79 8.61 -5.70 7.71
N VAL A 80 9.36 -5.69 6.60
CA VAL A 80 9.09 -6.57 5.44
C VAL A 80 9.19 -8.02 5.85
N ARG A 81 10.23 -8.39 6.61
CA ARG A 81 10.42 -9.76 7.07
C ARG A 81 9.25 -10.23 7.93
N VAL A 82 8.85 -9.45 8.93
CA VAL A 82 7.74 -9.82 9.83
C VAL A 82 6.42 -9.89 9.07
N ALA A 83 6.15 -8.91 8.21
CA ALA A 83 4.91 -8.87 7.44
C ALA A 83 4.82 -10.01 6.41
N ARG A 84 5.94 -10.39 5.76
CA ARG A 84 5.98 -11.45 4.75
C ARG A 84 6.05 -12.85 5.37
N ASP A 85 6.94 -13.05 6.32
CA ASP A 85 7.29 -14.38 6.85
C ASP A 85 6.58 -14.71 8.17
N GLY A 86 5.96 -13.72 8.81
CA GLY A 86 5.40 -13.82 10.15
C GLY A 86 6.40 -13.45 11.25
N GLY A 87 5.86 -13.11 12.42
CA GLY A 87 6.60 -12.66 13.59
C GLY A 87 6.54 -13.67 14.73
N ARG A 88 7.56 -13.65 15.59
CA ARG A 88 7.53 -14.24 16.93
C ARG A 88 7.53 -13.08 17.94
N ASP A 89 7.28 -13.40 19.21
CA ASP A 89 7.37 -12.41 20.28
C ASP A 89 8.81 -11.86 20.37
N SER A 90 9.02 -10.62 19.95
CA SER A 90 10.34 -9.97 19.85
C SER A 90 10.26 -8.45 19.87
N ARG A 91 11.42 -7.79 20.06
CA ARG A 91 11.60 -6.34 19.94
C ARG A 91 12.75 -6.04 18.99
N PHE A 92 12.63 -5.01 18.18
CA PHE A 92 13.69 -4.54 17.28
C PHE A 92 13.78 -3.01 17.36
N SER A 93 15.01 -2.48 17.32
CA SER A 93 15.27 -1.04 17.34
C SER A 93 15.25 -0.47 15.91
N ASN A 94 14.82 0.78 15.78
CA ASN A 94 14.84 1.50 14.50
C ASN A 94 16.12 2.34 14.32
N GLU A 95 17.17 2.03 15.09
CA GLU A 95 18.42 2.80 15.11
C GLU A 95 19.16 2.67 13.77
N PRO A 96 19.61 3.79 13.16
CA PRO A 96 20.49 3.75 12.00
C PRO A 96 21.80 3.05 12.37
N THR A 97 22.19 2.03 11.59
CA THR A 97 23.53 1.44 11.72
C THR A 97 24.58 2.42 11.17
N SER A 98 25.14 3.29 12.01
CA SER A 98 26.34 4.05 11.68
C SER A 98 27.25 4.25 12.89
N ASP A 99 28.56 4.09 12.68
CA ASP A 99 29.66 4.19 13.66
C ASP A 99 29.89 5.61 14.23
N ALA A 100 28.84 6.35 14.55
CA ALA A 100 28.94 7.65 15.19
C ALA A 100 28.25 7.59 16.55
N GLU A 101 29.06 7.65 17.61
CA GLU A 101 28.62 7.84 19.00
C GLU A 101 27.84 9.15 19.13
N LEU A 102 26.51 9.11 19.01
CA LEU A 102 25.63 10.21 19.35
C LEU A 102 24.43 9.69 20.14
N GLU A 103 24.13 10.44 21.19
CA GLU A 103 23.19 10.27 22.29
C GLU A 103 21.96 9.40 22.02
N SER A 104 21.71 8.45 22.93
CA SER A 104 20.52 7.61 22.98
C SER A 104 19.25 8.46 23.02
N THR A 105 18.59 8.63 21.88
CA THR A 105 17.20 9.04 21.82
C THR A 105 16.34 7.86 22.30
N ASP A 106 15.44 8.10 23.24
CA ASP A 106 14.44 7.13 23.73
C ASP A 106 13.40 6.80 22.62
N GLU A 107 13.85 6.39 21.43
CA GLU A 107 12.96 5.95 20.37
C GLU A 107 12.41 4.55 20.73
N PRO A 108 11.08 4.37 20.71
CA PRO A 108 10.48 3.16 21.25
C PRO A 108 10.82 1.94 20.39
N ASP A 109 11.39 0.91 21.03
CA ASP A 109 11.50 -0.44 20.47
C ASP A 109 10.16 -0.89 19.88
N VAL A 110 10.17 -1.36 18.63
CA VAL A 110 8.96 -1.91 17.99
C VAL A 110 8.73 -3.31 18.53
N SER A 111 7.68 -3.50 19.34
CA SER A 111 7.27 -4.83 19.83
C SER A 111 6.45 -5.57 18.79
N VAL A 112 6.86 -6.79 18.45
CA VAL A 112 6.14 -7.69 17.54
C VAL A 112 5.59 -8.85 18.36
N SER A 113 4.28 -9.08 18.29
CA SER A 113 3.64 -10.29 18.80
C SER A 113 3.67 -11.41 17.76
N ARG A 114 3.52 -12.66 18.22
CA ARG A 114 3.37 -13.81 17.32
C ARG A 114 2.24 -13.58 16.30
N ARG A 115 2.58 -13.69 15.02
CA ARG A 115 1.65 -13.50 13.90
C ARG A 115 2.05 -14.30 12.66
N ALA A 116 1.08 -14.58 11.81
CA ALA A 116 1.35 -15.06 10.45
C ALA A 116 1.79 -13.89 9.54
N GLY A 117 2.44 -14.25 8.43
CA GLY A 117 2.68 -13.31 7.33
C GLY A 117 1.38 -13.01 6.58
N ASN A 118 1.27 -11.78 6.10
CA ASN A 118 0.13 -11.24 5.37
C ASN A 118 0.56 -10.28 4.23
N LEU A 119 1.87 -10.23 3.91
CA LEU A 119 2.42 -9.47 2.80
C LEU A 119 2.92 -10.42 1.70
N PHE A 120 2.46 -10.21 0.47
CA PHE A 120 2.76 -11.07 -0.67
C PHE A 120 3.29 -10.25 -1.85
N PHE A 121 4.14 -10.86 -2.68
CA PHE A 121 4.67 -10.25 -3.90
C PHE A 121 4.50 -11.19 -5.09
N THR A 122 3.88 -10.73 -6.17
CA THR A 122 3.64 -11.53 -7.38
C THR A 122 3.73 -10.71 -8.66
N THR A 123 3.89 -11.38 -9.79
CA THR A 123 3.82 -10.77 -11.13
C THR A 123 2.42 -10.81 -11.74
N ASP A 124 1.49 -11.52 -11.10
CA ASP A 124 0.10 -11.63 -11.55
C ASP A 124 -0.73 -10.40 -11.16
N VAL A 125 -0.58 -9.34 -11.96
CA VAL A 125 -1.27 -8.06 -11.77
C VAL A 125 -2.79 -8.23 -11.87
N ALA A 126 -3.27 -9.00 -12.84
CA ALA A 126 -4.70 -9.16 -13.06
C ALA A 126 -5.36 -9.84 -11.86
N ARG A 127 -4.82 -10.98 -11.41
CA ARG A 127 -5.35 -11.65 -10.23
C ARG A 127 -5.30 -10.78 -8.98
N GLY A 128 -4.17 -10.09 -8.76
CA GLY A 128 -4.02 -9.22 -7.60
C GLY A 128 -5.08 -8.13 -7.52
N ILE A 129 -5.42 -7.50 -8.65
CA ILE A 129 -6.48 -6.48 -8.71
C ILE A 129 -7.86 -7.13 -8.50
N ALA A 130 -8.11 -8.33 -9.08
CA ALA A 130 -9.43 -8.95 -9.07
C ALA A 130 -9.86 -9.44 -7.68
N GLU A 131 -8.90 -9.86 -6.87
CA GLU A 131 -9.14 -10.40 -5.53
C GLU A 131 -9.19 -9.32 -4.44
N ALA A 132 -8.92 -8.04 -4.77
CA ALA A 132 -8.74 -6.98 -3.78
C ALA A 132 -10.00 -6.16 -3.52
N ASP A 133 -10.28 -5.87 -2.26
CA ASP A 133 -11.30 -4.90 -1.82
C ASP A 133 -10.82 -3.45 -2.10
N MET A 134 -9.51 -3.21 -2.08
CA MET A 134 -8.88 -1.92 -2.33
C MET A 134 -7.64 -2.05 -3.22
N VAL A 135 -7.52 -1.19 -4.23
CA VAL A 135 -6.37 -1.14 -5.14
C VAL A 135 -5.63 0.18 -4.97
N LEU A 136 -4.35 0.12 -4.63
CA LEU A 136 -3.42 1.24 -4.61
C LEU A 136 -2.59 1.23 -5.89
N VAL A 137 -2.51 2.35 -6.61
CA VAL A 137 -1.71 2.48 -7.83
C VAL A 137 -0.47 3.33 -7.53
N ALA A 138 0.69 2.69 -7.48
CA ALA A 138 1.99 3.28 -7.17
C ALA A 138 3.01 3.01 -8.30
N VAL A 139 2.62 3.36 -9.53
CA VAL A 139 3.44 3.22 -10.74
C VAL A 139 4.18 4.52 -11.07
N ASN A 140 5.28 4.41 -11.80
CA ASN A 140 6.02 5.60 -12.26
C ASN A 140 5.24 6.32 -13.36
N THR A 141 5.11 7.63 -13.23
CA THR A 141 4.56 8.53 -14.25
C THR A 141 5.63 9.59 -14.60
N PRO A 142 6.70 9.20 -15.31
CA PRO A 142 7.82 10.10 -15.58
C PRO A 142 7.37 11.31 -16.42
N THR A 143 8.10 12.42 -16.36
CA THR A 143 7.86 13.54 -17.27
C THR A 143 8.12 13.12 -18.71
N LYS A 144 7.21 13.47 -19.63
CA LYS A 144 7.35 13.21 -21.07
C LYS A 144 8.61 13.86 -21.61
N ASP A 145 9.33 13.13 -22.45
CA ASP A 145 10.51 13.62 -23.16
C ASP A 145 10.17 14.19 -24.55
N ARG A 146 9.01 13.84 -25.11
CA ARG A 146 8.56 14.21 -26.46
C ARG A 146 7.05 14.47 -26.53
N GLY A 147 6.62 15.12 -27.61
CA GLY A 147 5.21 15.43 -27.88
C GLY A 147 4.67 16.64 -27.12
N ILE A 148 3.34 16.80 -27.12
CA ILE A 148 2.67 17.92 -26.43
C ILE A 148 2.92 17.81 -24.92
N GLY A 149 3.47 18.88 -24.35
CA GLY A 149 3.81 18.94 -22.93
C GLY A 149 5.14 18.27 -22.56
N ALA A 150 6.02 17.94 -23.52
CA ALA A 150 7.37 17.47 -23.22
C ALA A 150 8.09 18.40 -22.24
N GLY A 151 8.76 17.83 -21.23
CA GLY A 151 9.45 18.56 -20.17
C GLY A 151 8.53 19.09 -19.06
N SER A 152 7.22 18.86 -19.12
CA SER A 152 6.28 19.33 -18.07
C SER A 152 5.13 18.38 -17.75
N ALA A 153 4.54 17.72 -18.75
CA ALA A 153 3.45 16.78 -18.56
C ALA A 153 3.99 15.38 -18.21
N THR A 154 3.26 14.63 -17.38
CA THR A 154 3.58 13.24 -17.06
C THR A 154 3.16 12.28 -18.17
N ASP A 155 3.92 11.22 -18.36
CA ASP A 155 3.53 10.04 -19.12
C ASP A 155 2.65 9.14 -18.26
N MET A 156 1.38 9.04 -18.64
CA MET A 156 0.36 8.28 -17.91
C MET A 156 0.19 6.85 -18.43
N THR A 157 0.99 6.40 -19.38
CA THR A 157 0.85 5.08 -20.03
C THR A 157 0.79 3.93 -19.01
N ALA A 158 1.67 3.97 -17.99
CA ALA A 158 1.68 2.93 -16.96
C ALA A 158 0.40 2.94 -16.12
N PHE A 159 -0.10 4.13 -15.77
CA PHE A 159 -1.32 4.30 -15.00
C PHE A 159 -2.55 3.86 -15.80
N GLU A 160 -2.66 4.28 -17.06
CA GLU A 160 -3.74 3.89 -17.98
C GLU A 160 -3.79 2.37 -18.20
N ALA A 161 -2.63 1.71 -18.29
CA ALA A 161 -2.58 0.26 -18.39
C ALA A 161 -3.13 -0.44 -17.14
N VAL A 162 -2.96 0.15 -15.95
CA VAL A 162 -3.53 -0.37 -14.70
C VAL A 162 -5.03 -0.13 -14.65
N THR A 163 -5.50 1.09 -14.97
CA THR A 163 -6.93 1.41 -14.94
C THR A 163 -7.72 0.57 -15.95
N ALA A 164 -7.14 0.24 -17.10
CA ALA A 164 -7.73 -0.69 -18.04
C ALA A 164 -7.97 -2.08 -17.42
N VAL A 165 -7.01 -2.61 -16.66
CA VAL A 165 -7.17 -3.91 -15.98
C VAL A 165 -8.27 -3.84 -14.92
N VAL A 166 -8.32 -2.77 -14.12
CA VAL A 166 -9.39 -2.55 -13.13
C VAL A 166 -10.77 -2.53 -13.78
N ALA A 167 -10.93 -1.79 -14.88
CA ALA A 167 -12.21 -1.65 -15.59
C ALA A 167 -12.72 -2.98 -16.18
N HIS A 168 -11.83 -3.91 -16.51
CA HIS A 168 -12.20 -5.23 -17.05
C HIS A 168 -12.58 -6.25 -15.96
N GLN A 169 -12.47 -5.89 -14.68
CA GLN A 169 -12.76 -6.79 -13.56
C GLN A 169 -14.08 -6.48 -12.86
N THR A 170 -14.72 -5.36 -13.19
CA THR A 170 -16.12 -5.10 -12.85
C THR A 170 -17.03 -5.89 -13.79
N GLY A 171 -17.32 -7.14 -13.42
CA GLY A 171 -18.30 -8.02 -14.06
C GLY A 171 -19.12 -8.75 -13.01
#